data_AF-A0A9D3Y674-F1
#
_entry.id   AF-A0A9D3Y674-F1
#
_cell.length_a   1.000
_cell.length_b   1.000
_cell.length_c   1.000
_cell.angle_alpha   90.00
_cell.angle_beta   90.00
_cell.angle_gamma   90.00
#
_symmetry.space_group_name_H-M   'P 1'
#
loop_
_entity.id
_entity.type
_entity.pdbx_description
1 polymer ?
#
loop_
_entity_poly.entity_id
_entity_poly.type
_entity_poly.pdbx_seq_one_letter_code
_entity_poly.pdbx_strand_id
1 'polypeptide(L)'
;MQGNSNPGRANMLRKGAKTLLFSTALLRLARLQRRDILLLDDADEEDPHKANRHAAYRQYILWAHGRLGVGNRRVIPSCCVWAIRDKYPNPFQIYVGFVPARLV
;
A
#
# COMPACT_ATOMS: atom_id res chain seq x y z
N MET A 1 -9.18 24.69 -0.53
CA MET A 1 -7.79 24.49 -1.02
C MET A 1 -7.79 23.28 -1.93
N GLN A 2 -7.36 23.48 -3.17
CA GLN A 2 -7.74 22.67 -4.33
C GLN A 2 -7.03 21.32 -4.33
N GLY A 3 -7.81 20.24 -4.10
CA GLY A 3 -7.39 18.87 -4.37
C GLY A 3 -7.31 18.68 -5.87
N ASN A 4 -6.11 18.83 -6.42
CA ASN A 4 -5.84 18.68 -7.85
C ASN A 4 -5.81 17.19 -8.20
N SER A 5 -6.98 16.56 -8.21
CA SER A 5 -7.21 15.21 -8.74
C SER A 5 -6.98 15.25 -10.24
N ASN A 6 -5.74 15.02 -10.67
CA ASN A 6 -5.37 15.03 -12.08
C ASN A 6 -5.82 13.69 -12.71
N PRO A 7 -6.89 13.66 -13.55
CA PRO A 7 -7.53 12.42 -13.98
C PRO A 7 -6.70 11.60 -15.00
N GLY A 8 -5.57 12.14 -15.48
CA GLY A 8 -4.77 11.55 -16.55
C GLY A 8 -3.71 10.52 -16.15
N ARG A 9 -3.53 10.20 -14.85
CA ARG A 9 -2.37 9.40 -14.38
C ARG A 9 -2.64 7.92 -14.11
N ALA A 10 -3.88 7.46 -14.30
CA ALA A 10 -4.32 6.12 -13.85
C ALA A 10 -4.23 5.01 -14.92
N ASN A 11 -3.39 5.12 -15.96
CA ASN A 11 -3.44 4.19 -17.09
C ASN A 11 -2.14 3.40 -17.32
N MET A 12 -1.77 2.54 -16.37
CA MET A 12 -0.92 1.37 -16.66
C MET A 12 -1.05 0.24 -15.63
N LEU A 13 -2.26 0.01 -15.13
CA LEU A 13 -2.56 -1.26 -14.46
C LEU A 13 -3.44 -2.04 -15.44
N ARG A 14 -2.98 -3.21 -15.90
CA ARG A 14 -3.84 -4.16 -16.64
C ARG A 14 -5.17 -4.22 -15.90
N LYS A 15 -6.30 -4.09 -16.59
CA LYS A 15 -7.63 -3.86 -15.98
C LYS A 15 -7.95 -4.83 -14.82
N GLY A 16 -7.45 -6.07 -14.85
CA GLY A 16 -7.57 -7.04 -13.75
C GLY A 16 -6.73 -6.77 -12.48
N ALA A 17 -5.61 -6.06 -12.60
CA ALA A 17 -4.73 -5.75 -11.48
C ALA A 17 -5.33 -4.68 -10.55
N LYS A 18 -6.06 -3.70 -11.10
CA LYS A 18 -6.75 -2.66 -10.30
C LYS A 18 -7.74 -3.27 -9.31
N THR A 19 -8.51 -4.26 -9.75
CA THR A 19 -9.54 -4.89 -8.92
C THR A 19 -8.93 -5.70 -7.78
N LEU A 20 -7.86 -6.44 -8.05
CA LEU A 20 -7.23 -7.30 -7.03
C LEU A 20 -6.35 -6.52 -6.04
N LEU A 21 -5.66 -5.48 -6.50
CA LEU A 21 -4.73 -4.71 -5.65
C LEU A 21 -5.43 -3.70 -4.74
N PHE A 22 -6.56 -3.16 -5.20
CA PHE A 22 -7.30 -2.14 -4.48
C PHE A 22 -8.61 -2.69 -3.89
N SER A 23 -8.90 -3.99 -3.93
CA SER A 23 -10.10 -4.52 -3.28
C SER A 23 -9.99 -4.36 -1.75
N THR A 24 -10.96 -3.66 -1.16
CA THR A 24 -11.05 -3.47 0.28
C THR A 24 -11.13 -4.82 1.02
N ALA A 25 -11.75 -5.84 0.40
CA ALA A 25 -11.86 -7.19 0.96
C ALA A 25 -10.49 -7.89 1.02
N LEU A 26 -9.68 -7.81 -0.04
CA LEU A 26 -8.35 -8.43 -0.05
C LEU A 26 -7.39 -7.75 0.92
N LEU A 27 -7.47 -6.42 1.06
CA LEU A 27 -6.66 -5.70 2.03
C LEU A 27 -7.06 -6.05 3.47
N ARG A 28 -8.34 -6.25 3.74
CA ARG A 28 -8.82 -6.70 5.05
C ARG A 28 -8.36 -8.13 5.37
N LEU A 29 -8.45 -9.04 4.42
CA LEU A 29 -7.92 -10.41 4.57
C LEU A 29 -6.41 -10.42 4.79
N ALA A 30 -5.65 -9.65 4.00
CA ALA A 30 -4.21 -9.53 4.14
C ALA A 30 -3.80 -8.93 5.51
N ARG A 31 -4.62 -8.01 6.07
CA ARG A 31 -4.44 -7.51 7.43
C ARG A 31 -4.69 -8.60 8.46
N LEU A 32 -5.83 -9.29 8.39
CA LEU A 32 -6.19 -10.37 9.32
C LEU A 32 -5.12 -11.46 9.33
N GLN A 33 -4.76 -11.99 8.16
CA GLN A 33 -3.70 -13.00 8.04
C GLN A 33 -2.39 -12.55 8.68
N ARG A 34 -2.01 -11.27 8.54
CA ARG A 34 -0.78 -10.74 9.12
C ARG A 34 -0.89 -10.55 10.64
N ARG A 35 -2.05 -10.15 11.15
CA ARG A 35 -2.30 -10.06 12.60
C ARG A 35 -2.24 -11.44 13.23
N ASP A 36 -2.86 -12.44 12.62
CA ASP A 36 -2.89 -13.80 13.14
C ASP A 36 -1.50 -14.45 13.19
N ILE A 37 -0.69 -14.23 12.14
CA ILE A 37 0.66 -14.83 12.05
C ILE A 37 1.68 -14.10 12.93
N LEU A 38 1.61 -12.76 13.00
CA LEU A 38 2.65 -11.95 13.64
C LEU A 38 2.24 -11.35 14.98
N LEU A 39 1.00 -11.62 15.46
CA LEU A 39 0.44 -11.05 16.69
C LEU A 39 0.61 -9.53 16.76
N LEU A 40 0.40 -8.84 15.63
CA LEU A 40 0.58 -7.40 15.51
C LEU A 40 -0.72 -6.66 15.80
N ASP A 41 -0.63 -5.62 16.63
CA ASP A 41 -1.65 -4.58 16.68
C ASP A 41 -1.42 -3.58 15.56
N ASP A 42 -2.41 -3.46 14.69
CA ASP A 42 -2.46 -2.54 13.56
C ASP A 42 -3.36 -1.32 13.84
N ALA A 43 -3.69 -1.10 15.11
CA ALA A 43 -4.40 0.06 15.63
C ALA A 43 -3.42 1.21 15.85
N ASP A 44 -3.27 2.05 14.82
CA ASP A 44 -2.69 3.39 14.97
C ASP A 44 -3.87 4.36 15.14
N GLU A 45 -4.14 4.83 16.37
CA GLU A 45 -5.25 5.77 16.66
C GLU A 45 -5.13 7.08 15.86
N GLU A 46 -3.91 7.54 15.61
CA GLU A 46 -3.62 8.74 14.82
C GLU A 46 -3.80 8.53 13.30
N ASP A 47 -3.67 7.30 12.79
CA ASP A 47 -3.74 7.00 11.35
C ASP A 47 -4.29 5.58 11.09
N PRO A 48 -5.62 5.40 11.17
CA PRO A 48 -6.26 4.09 10.98
C PRO A 48 -6.08 3.53 9.55
N HIS A 49 -5.65 4.37 8.61
CA HIS A 49 -5.44 4.02 7.21
C HIS A 49 -4.00 3.57 6.91
N LYS A 50 -3.06 3.77 7.84
CA LYS A 50 -1.66 3.35 7.71
C LYS A 50 -1.53 1.87 7.41
N ALA A 51 -2.20 1.03 8.19
CA ALA A 51 -2.20 -0.42 7.98
C ALA A 51 -2.73 -0.82 6.60
N ASN A 52 -3.78 -0.15 6.10
CA ASN A 52 -4.33 -0.39 4.76
C ASN A 52 -3.34 0.00 3.65
N ARG A 53 -2.66 1.15 3.78
CA ARG A 53 -1.62 1.58 2.81
C ARG A 53 -0.47 0.59 2.76
N HIS A 54 0.04 0.18 3.92
CA HIS A 54 1.13 -0.79 4.00
C HIS A 54 0.72 -2.17 3.46
N ALA A 55 -0.52 -2.60 3.67
CA ALA A 55 -1.04 -3.81 3.05
C ALA A 55 -1.08 -3.70 1.52
N ALA A 56 -1.59 -2.57 0.99
CA ALA A 56 -1.67 -2.33 -0.46
C ALA A 56 -0.28 -2.29 -1.13
N TYR A 57 0.70 -1.65 -0.48
CA TYR A 57 2.08 -1.63 -0.97
C TYR A 57 2.68 -3.04 -1.08
N ARG A 58 2.48 -3.88 -0.05
CA ARG A 58 2.97 -5.26 -0.08
C ARG A 58 2.25 -6.10 -1.14
N GLN A 59 0.94 -5.94 -1.27
CA GLN A 59 0.16 -6.66 -2.27
C GLN A 59 0.61 -6.31 -3.70
N TYR A 60 0.95 -5.04 -3.95
CA TYR A 60 1.49 -4.59 -5.23
C TYR A 60 2.81 -5.27 -5.56
N ILE A 61 3.75 -5.26 -4.62
CA ILE A 61 5.04 -5.90 -4.82
C ILE A 61 4.88 -7.42 -5.01
N LEU A 62 4.00 -8.06 -4.25
CA LEU A 62 3.70 -9.49 -4.38
C LEU A 62 3.12 -9.82 -5.75
N TRP A 63 2.21 -8.99 -6.27
CA TRP A 63 1.63 -9.17 -7.60
C TRP A 63 2.64 -8.91 -8.73
N ALA A 64 3.43 -7.85 -8.62
CA ALA A 64 4.35 -7.42 -9.69
C ALA A 64 5.62 -8.29 -9.78
N HIS A 65 6.13 -8.74 -8.63
CA HIS A 65 7.44 -9.39 -8.53
C HIS A 65 7.37 -10.77 -7.87
N GLY A 66 6.20 -11.23 -7.42
CA GLY A 66 6.07 -12.48 -6.68
C GLY A 66 6.59 -12.37 -5.25
N ARG A 67 7.00 -13.50 -4.66
CA ARG A 67 7.47 -13.55 -3.27
C ARG A 67 8.94 -13.11 -3.19
N LEU A 68 9.20 -11.95 -2.60
CA LEU A 68 10.57 -11.47 -2.38
C LEU A 68 11.13 -12.01 -1.06
N GLY A 69 12.41 -12.38 -1.06
CA GLY A 69 13.15 -12.79 0.13
C GLY A 69 13.42 -11.63 1.10
N VAL A 70 13.89 -11.96 2.31
CA VAL A 70 14.28 -10.97 3.32
C VAL A 70 15.38 -10.06 2.76
N GLY A 71 15.28 -8.75 3.02
CA GLY A 71 16.25 -7.75 2.54
C GLY A 71 16.07 -7.30 1.09
N ASN A 72 15.31 -8.04 0.28
CA ASN A 72 15.05 -7.65 -1.11
C ASN A 72 13.77 -6.80 -1.20
N ARG A 73 13.92 -5.48 -1.12
CA ARG A 73 12.81 -4.52 -1.26
C ARG A 73 12.84 -3.86 -2.65
N ARG A 74 11.67 -3.71 -3.26
CA ARG A 74 11.50 -3.03 -4.56
C ARG A 74 10.66 -1.78 -4.41
N VAL A 75 10.95 -0.79 -5.25
CA VAL A 75 10.24 0.50 -5.27
C VAL A 75 8.96 0.36 -6.08
N ILE A 76 7.86 0.86 -5.51
CA ILE A 76 6.57 0.95 -6.20
C ILE A 76 6.59 2.20 -7.09
N PRO A 77 6.14 2.13 -8.36
CA PRO A 77 6.07 3.30 -9.21
C PRO A 77 5.16 4.37 -8.61
N SER A 78 5.53 5.64 -8.81
CA SER A 78 4.88 6.79 -8.19
C SER A 78 3.37 6.84 -8.49
N CYS A 79 2.95 6.53 -9.72
CA CYS A 79 1.54 6.50 -10.11
C CYS A 79 0.68 5.56 -9.24
N CYS A 80 1.23 4.41 -8.85
CA CYS A 80 0.53 3.45 -7.99
C CYS A 80 0.54 3.91 -6.53
N VAL A 81 1.62 4.54 -6.08
CA VAL A 81 1.71 5.11 -4.73
C VAL A 81 0.65 6.19 -4.53
N TRP A 82 0.49 7.09 -5.50
CA TRP A 82 -0.54 8.14 -5.45
C TRP A 82 -1.94 7.55 -5.42
N ALA A 83 -2.27 6.59 -6.29
CA ALA A 83 -3.59 5.93 -6.28
C ALA A 83 -3.92 5.27 -4.92
N ILE A 84 -2.91 4.69 -4.25
CA ILE A 84 -3.09 4.10 -2.91
C ILE A 84 -3.31 5.19 -1.86
N ARG A 85 -2.60 6.32 -1.95
CA ARG A 85 -2.74 7.46 -1.03
C ARG A 85 -4.07 8.18 -1.19
N ASP A 86 -4.60 8.30 -2.41
CA ASP A 86 -5.91 8.87 -2.68
C ASP A 86 -7.03 8.02 -2.07
N LYS A 87 -6.88 6.69 -2.10
CA LYS A 87 -7.84 5.76 -1.49
C LYS A 87 -7.78 5.72 0.04
N TYR A 88 -6.59 5.89 0.59
CA TYR A 88 -6.30 5.79 2.02
C TYR A 88 -5.53 7.02 2.50
N PRO A 89 -6.17 8.20 2.56
CA PRO A 89 -5.49 9.43 2.93
C PRO A 89 -4.92 9.31 4.34
N ASN A 90 -3.79 9.99 4.59
CA ASN A 90 -3.30 10.20 5.95
C ASN A 90 -3.97 11.50 6.47
N PRO A 91 -4.50 11.52 7.71
CA PRO A 91 -5.15 12.71 8.27
C PRO A 91 -4.28 13.97 8.26
N PHE A 92 -2.97 13.80 8.45
CA PHE A 92 -1.96 14.86 8.47
C PHE A 92 -1.24 15.03 7.11
N GLN A 93 -1.54 14.19 6.11
CA GLN A 93 -0.88 14.15 4.79
C GLN A 93 0.65 13.97 4.83
N ILE A 94 1.21 13.53 5.97
CA ILE A 94 2.63 13.24 6.12
C ILE A 94 2.88 11.80 5.70
N TYR A 95 3.71 11.60 4.68
CA TYR A 95 4.05 10.26 4.18
C TYR A 95 5.55 10.00 4.21
N VAL A 96 5.94 8.89 4.82
CA VAL A 96 7.33 8.41 4.78
C VAL A 96 7.63 7.77 3.41
N GLY A 97 8.82 8.07 2.89
CA GLY A 97 9.33 7.52 1.62
C GLY A 97 9.74 6.05 1.70
N PHE A 98 10.34 5.55 0.62
CA PHE A 98 10.86 4.19 0.54
C PHE A 98 12.10 4.02 1.43
N VAL A 99 12.11 2.94 2.23
CA VAL A 99 13.25 2.57 3.08
C VAL A 99 13.89 1.27 2.54
N PRO A 100 15.09 1.33 1.94
CA PRO A 100 15.67 0.24 1.13
C PRO A 100 15.97 -1.04 1.93
N ALA A 101 16.36 -0.92 3.19
CA ALA A 101 16.40 -2.01 4.16
C ALA A 101 16.50 -1.40 5.56
N ARG A 102 16.14 -2.16 6.60
CA ARG A 102 16.64 -1.85 7.94
C ARG A 102 18.12 -2.22 7.88
N LEU A 103 19.01 -1.22 7.83
CA LEU A 103 20.41 -1.47 8.15
C LEU A 103 20.39 -2.12 9.54
N VAL A 104 20.81 -3.39 9.60
CA VAL A 104 21.06 -4.06 10.87
C VAL A 104 22.38 -3.52 11.39
#